data_AF-A0A397G7Z4-F1
#
_entry.id   AF-A0A397G7Z4-F1
#
_cell.length_a   1.000
_cell.length_b   1.000
_cell.length_c   1.000
_cell.angle_alpha   90.00
_cell.angle_beta   90.00
_cell.angle_gamma   90.00
#
_symmetry.space_group_name_H-M   'P 1'
#
loop_
_entity.id
_entity.type
_entity.pdbx_description
1 polymer ?
#
loop_
_entity_poly.entity_id
_entity_poly.type
_entity_poly.pdbx_seq_one_letter_code
_entity_poly.pdbx_strand_id
1 'polypeptide(L)'
;MQKQLMISINKEIGGWSRNIKKNEDVIKAFADFTKDFGSIVAIPPILSFIHPEVHTQVSTLPLRLGWNPIGKHMITLKLHLKPVLQKRLKDKEILGDKNEPPLDIVEYLMNKPEYETKVITDDYLKKICEFLFIIVVASIHTTSSSITYALHDFAGRPEIWNVLCYF
;
A
#
# COMPACT_ATOMS: atom_id res chain seq x y z
N MET A 1 -14.31 -19.28 -27.33
CA MET A 1 -14.40 -18.38 -26.15
C MET A 1 -13.15 -18.46 -25.25
N GLN A 2 -12.75 -19.63 -24.75
CA GLN A 2 -11.58 -19.77 -23.84
C GLN A 2 -10.22 -19.28 -24.42
N LYS A 3 -9.95 -19.50 -25.70
CA LYS A 3 -8.67 -19.07 -26.33
C LYS A 3 -8.49 -17.55 -26.36
N GLN A 4 -9.56 -16.79 -26.58
CA GLN A 4 -9.53 -15.33 -26.54
C GLN A 4 -9.39 -14.80 -25.11
N LEU A 5 -10.03 -15.45 -24.13
CA LEU A 5 -9.89 -15.13 -22.72
C LEU A 5 -8.44 -15.27 -22.25
N MET A 6 -7.77 -16.38 -22.59
CA MET A 6 -6.37 -16.62 -22.23
C MET A 6 -5.40 -15.61 -22.87
N ILE A 7 -5.67 -15.18 -24.11
CA ILE A 7 -4.87 -14.13 -24.77
C ILE A 7 -5.05 -12.79 -24.05
N SER A 8 -6.27 -12.45 -23.64
CA SER A 8 -6.55 -11.21 -22.89
C SER A 8 -5.86 -11.22 -21.53
N ILE A 9 -5.95 -12.33 -20.79
CA ILE A 9 -5.30 -12.51 -19.49
C ILE A 9 -3.78 -12.38 -19.62
N ASN A 10 -3.16 -13.05 -20.60
CA ASN A 10 -1.71 -12.94 -20.80
C ASN A 10 -1.26 -11.53 -21.18
N LYS A 11 -2.07 -10.81 -21.96
CA LYS A 11 -1.80 -9.41 -22.31
C LYS A 11 -1.86 -8.51 -21.09
N GLU A 12 -2.85 -8.70 -20.22
CA GLU A 12 -2.95 -7.99 -18.95
C GLU A 12 -1.76 -8.32 -18.04
N ILE A 13 -1.48 -9.60 -17.81
CA ILE A 13 -0.34 -10.06 -16.98
C ILE A 13 0.98 -9.47 -17.50
N GLY A 14 1.20 -9.48 -18.82
CA GLY A 14 2.37 -8.85 -19.43
C GLY A 14 2.41 -7.33 -19.25
N GLY A 15 1.24 -6.67 -19.19
CA GLY A 15 1.10 -5.27 -18.81
C GLY A 15 1.49 -5.00 -17.36
N TRP A 16 0.95 -5.78 -16.43
CA TRP A 16 1.28 -5.73 -15.00
C TRP A 16 2.76 -5.94 -14.75
N SER A 17 3.36 -6.98 -15.34
CA SER A 17 4.79 -7.29 -15.19
C SER A 17 5.69 -6.14 -15.63
N ARG A 18 5.35 -5.47 -16.75
CA ARG A 18 6.11 -4.30 -17.22
C ARG A 18 5.96 -3.10 -16.29
N ASN A 19 4.76 -2.84 -15.78
CA ASN A 19 4.53 -1.74 -14.83
C ASN A 19 5.24 -1.97 -13.49
N ILE A 20 5.29 -3.22 -13.02
CA ILE A 20 6.04 -3.64 -11.83
C ILE A 20 7.52 -3.36 -12.04
N LYS A 21 8.12 -3.82 -13.14
CA LYS A 21 9.54 -3.57 -13.45
C LYS A 21 9.88 -2.09 -13.54
N LYS A 22 8.96 -1.27 -14.07
CA LYS A 22 9.17 0.17 -14.19
C LYS A 22 9.18 0.90 -12.84
N ASN A 23 8.51 0.36 -11.83
CA ASN A 23 8.38 0.97 -10.49
C ASN A 23 8.93 0.04 -9.40
N GLU A 24 9.98 -0.72 -9.75
CA GLU A 24 10.58 -1.73 -8.87
C GLU A 24 11.10 -1.11 -7.57
N ASP A 25 11.62 0.11 -7.64
CA ASP A 25 12.06 0.91 -6.49
C ASP A 25 10.94 1.25 -5.51
N VAL A 26 9.77 1.66 -6.00
CA VAL A 26 8.59 1.92 -5.17
C VAL A 26 8.09 0.63 -4.53
N ILE A 27 8.03 -0.46 -5.29
CA ILE A 27 7.61 -1.78 -4.80
C ILE A 27 8.59 -2.28 -3.73
N LYS A 28 9.89 -2.12 -3.98
CA LYS A 28 10.95 -2.48 -3.04
C LYS A 28 10.86 -1.62 -1.77
N ALA A 29 10.55 -0.33 -1.88
CA ALA A 29 10.32 0.52 -0.70
C ALA A 29 9.15 0.01 0.16
N PHE A 30 8.04 -0.41 -0.45
CA PHE A 30 6.92 -1.01 0.29
C PHE A 30 7.28 -2.36 0.92
N ALA A 31 8.03 -3.22 0.19
CA ALA A 31 8.45 -4.52 0.68
C ALA A 31 9.45 -4.41 1.84
N ASP A 32 10.49 -3.59 1.67
CA ASP A 32 11.49 -3.32 2.71
C ASP A 32 10.85 -2.67 3.93
N PHE A 33 9.87 -1.77 3.74
CA PHE A 33 9.10 -1.24 4.85
C PHE A 33 8.29 -2.32 5.57
N THR A 34 7.56 -3.16 4.84
CA THR A 34 6.73 -4.21 5.46
C THR A 34 7.59 -5.13 6.32
N LYS A 35 8.82 -5.43 5.85
CA LYS A 35 9.83 -6.16 6.63
C LYS A 35 10.28 -5.37 7.87
N ASP A 36 10.64 -4.10 7.71
CA ASP A 36 11.08 -3.23 8.80
C ASP A 36 9.97 -3.05 9.86
N PHE A 37 8.72 -2.89 9.43
CA PHE A 37 7.54 -2.73 10.28
C PHE A 37 7.12 -4.04 10.96
N GLY A 38 7.25 -5.17 10.25
CA GLY A 38 7.02 -6.49 10.83
C GLY A 38 7.84 -6.72 12.09
N SER A 39 9.07 -6.19 12.17
CA SER A 39 9.90 -6.28 13.37
C SER A 39 9.32 -5.51 14.58
N ILE A 40 8.53 -4.46 14.34
CA ILE A 40 7.85 -3.67 15.38
C ILE A 40 6.58 -4.39 15.85
N VAL A 41 5.80 -4.95 14.91
CA VAL A 41 4.57 -5.69 15.22
C VAL A 41 4.86 -7.05 15.87
N ALA A 42 6.01 -7.66 15.54
CA ALA A 42 6.42 -8.95 16.08
C ALA A 42 6.95 -8.87 17.52
N ILE A 43 7.05 -7.68 18.14
CA ILE A 43 7.35 -7.55 19.56
C ILE A 43 6.21 -8.24 20.30
N PRO A 44 6.43 -9.43 20.91
CA PRO A 44 5.35 -10.15 21.54
C PRO A 44 4.77 -9.29 22.67
N PRO A 45 3.51 -9.52 23.07
CA PRO A 45 2.91 -8.81 24.20
C PRO A 45 3.49 -9.28 25.54
N ILE A 46 4.81 -9.40 25.65
CA ILE A 46 5.55 -9.83 26.85
C ILE A 46 5.30 -8.86 28.01
N LEU A 47 4.79 -7.65 27.78
CA LEU A 47 4.44 -6.67 28.82
C LEU A 47 2.92 -6.54 29.05
N SER A 48 2.08 -7.24 28.29
CA SER A 48 0.63 -7.19 28.49
C SER A 48 0.16 -7.91 29.75
N PHE A 49 1.04 -8.69 30.41
CA PHE A 49 0.76 -9.25 31.73
C PHE A 49 0.61 -8.17 32.81
N ILE A 50 1.26 -7.00 32.64
CA ILE A 50 1.14 -5.87 33.56
C ILE A 50 -0.09 -5.05 33.17
N HIS A 51 -0.13 -4.57 31.92
CA HIS A 51 -1.27 -3.86 31.35
C HIS A 51 -1.11 -3.74 29.82
N PRO A 52 -2.18 -3.88 29.01
CA PRO A 52 -2.10 -3.71 27.56
C PRO A 52 -1.49 -2.37 27.13
N GLU A 53 -1.81 -1.27 27.83
CA GLU A 53 -1.30 0.05 27.50
C GLU A 53 0.22 0.20 27.73
N VAL A 54 0.80 -0.53 28.71
CA VAL A 54 2.25 -0.53 28.95
C VAL A 54 2.98 -1.18 27.78
N HIS A 55 2.44 -2.29 27.28
CA HIS A 55 2.97 -2.92 26.09
C HIS A 55 2.93 -1.99 24.87
N THR A 56 1.80 -1.29 24.65
CA THR A 56 1.67 -0.30 23.57
C THR A 56 2.66 0.87 23.72
N GLN A 57 2.88 1.37 24.93
CA GLN A 57 3.83 2.45 25.18
C GLN A 57 5.27 2.02 24.90
N VAL A 58 5.66 0.80 25.28
CA VAL A 58 7.02 0.29 25.05
C VAL A 58 7.25 -0.10 23.59
N SER A 59 6.26 -0.71 22.92
CA SER A 59 6.39 -1.05 21.50
C SER A 59 6.45 0.20 20.61
N THR A 60 5.85 1.32 21.04
CA THR A 60 5.92 2.61 20.34
C THR A 60 7.10 3.49 20.78
N LEU A 61 7.88 3.09 21.80
CA LEU A 61 9.02 3.85 22.30
C LEU A 61 10.10 4.12 21.24
N PRO A 62 10.49 3.14 20.39
CA PRO A 62 11.43 3.38 19.29
C PRO A 62 10.96 4.49 18.35
N LEU A 63 9.66 4.50 18.01
CA LEU A 63 9.05 5.55 17.17
C LEU A 63 9.09 6.91 17.86
N ARG A 64 8.81 6.98 19.18
CA ARG A 64 8.87 8.21 19.98
C ARG A 64 10.29 8.76 20.15
N LEU A 65 11.30 7.89 20.16
CA LEU A 65 12.73 8.26 20.27
C LEU A 65 13.35 8.63 18.92
N GLY A 66 12.54 8.87 17.89
CA GLY A 66 12.99 9.36 16.59
C GLY A 66 13.47 8.28 15.63
N TRP A 67 13.38 6.99 16.00
CA TRP A 67 13.57 5.91 15.04
C TRP A 67 12.37 5.85 14.10
N ASN A 68 12.52 6.44 12.92
CA ASN A 68 11.48 6.47 11.90
C ASN A 68 11.80 5.46 10.77
N PRO A 69 11.32 4.21 10.85
CA PRO A 69 11.51 3.22 9.78
C PRO A 69 10.83 3.65 8.48
N ILE A 70 9.84 4.54 8.55
CA ILE A 70 9.06 5.05 7.42
C ILE A 70 9.86 6.09 6.62
N GLY A 71 10.76 6.84 7.28
CA GLY A 71 11.40 8.03 6.71
C GLY A 71 12.15 7.79 5.40
N LYS A 72 12.96 6.72 5.33
CA LYS A 72 13.72 6.37 4.12
C LYS A 72 12.82 5.94 2.96
N HIS A 73 11.75 5.20 3.25
CA HIS A 73 10.81 4.69 2.25
C HIS A 73 9.89 5.79 1.70
N MET A 74 9.59 6.78 2.55
CA MET A 74 8.84 7.97 2.16
C MET A 74 9.58 8.85 1.17
N ILE A 75 10.91 8.92 1.22
CA ILE A 75 11.70 9.70 0.25
C ILE A 75 11.49 9.12 -1.16
N THR A 76 11.57 7.80 -1.31
CA THR A 76 11.32 7.12 -2.58
C THR A 76 9.89 7.37 -3.05
N LEU A 77 8.88 7.20 -2.19
CA LEU A 77 7.49 7.43 -2.58
C LEU A 77 7.25 8.88 -3.03
N LYS A 78 7.80 9.86 -2.29
CA LYS A 78 7.72 11.29 -2.66
C LYS A 78 8.34 11.56 -4.03
N LEU A 79 9.50 10.98 -4.32
CA LEU A 79 10.20 11.16 -5.59
C LEU A 79 9.36 10.71 -6.79
N HIS A 80 8.66 9.58 -6.67
CA HIS A 80 7.83 9.02 -7.74
C HIS A 80 6.46 9.69 -7.83
N LEU A 81 5.86 10.05 -6.70
CA LEU A 81 4.51 10.61 -6.68
C LEU A 81 4.50 12.06 -7.16
N LYS A 82 5.53 12.84 -6.85
CA LYS A 82 5.62 14.25 -7.24
C LYS A 82 5.39 14.51 -8.74
N PRO A 83 6.11 13.86 -9.68
CA PRO A 83 5.88 14.09 -11.11
C PRO A 83 4.49 13.64 -11.57
N VAL A 84 3.90 12.63 -10.94
CA VAL A 84 2.52 12.18 -11.25
C VAL A 84 1.51 13.26 -10.88
N LEU A 85 1.61 13.82 -9.67
CA LEU A 85 0.71 14.88 -9.21
C LEU A 85 0.88 16.16 -10.05
N GLN A 86 2.12 16.55 -10.35
CA GLN A 86 2.41 17.71 -11.19
C GLN A 86 1.82 17.56 -12.59
N LYS A 87 1.97 16.38 -13.20
CA LYS A 87 1.37 16.08 -14.50
C LYS A 87 -0.15 16.21 -14.45
N ARG A 88 -0.80 15.60 -13.46
CA ARG A 88 -2.27 15.64 -13.32
C ARG A 88 -2.81 17.06 -13.13
N LEU A 89 -2.14 17.88 -12.33
CA LEU A 89 -2.53 19.29 -12.18
C LEU A 89 -2.41 20.05 -13.49
N LYS A 90 -1.31 19.84 -14.23
CA LYS A 90 -1.09 20.47 -15.54
C LYS A 90 -2.11 20.01 -16.58
N ASP A 91 -2.43 18.72 -16.61
CA ASP A 91 -3.42 18.15 -17.52
C ASP A 91 -4.82 18.72 -17.22
N LYS A 92 -5.18 18.86 -15.93
CA LYS A 92 -6.42 19.55 -15.48
C LYS A 92 -6.48 21.01 -15.95
N GLU A 93 -5.36 21.74 -15.85
CA GLU A 93 -5.28 23.13 -16.28
C GLU A 93 -5.43 23.29 -17.81
N ILE A 94 -4.81 22.40 -18.60
CA ILE A 94 -4.82 22.46 -20.06
C ILE A 94 -6.15 21.99 -20.63
N LEU A 95 -6.68 20.87 -20.12
CA LEU A 95 -7.84 20.19 -20.71
C LEU A 95 -9.17 20.68 -20.12
N GLY A 96 -9.17 21.26 -18.92
CA GLY A 96 -10.37 21.75 -18.25
C GLY A 96 -11.47 20.69 -18.22
N ASP A 97 -12.63 21.00 -18.78
CA ASP A 97 -13.79 20.11 -18.86
C ASP A 97 -13.58 18.85 -19.72
N LYS A 98 -12.54 18.84 -20.57
CA LYS A 98 -12.18 17.67 -21.39
C LYS A 98 -11.20 16.73 -20.68
N ASN A 99 -10.78 17.06 -19.46
CA ASN A 99 -9.90 16.20 -18.69
C ASN A 99 -10.69 14.99 -18.18
N GLU A 100 -10.25 13.79 -18.56
CA GLU A 100 -10.76 12.53 -18.00
C GLU A 100 -9.73 12.01 -16.98
N PRO A 101 -9.86 12.38 -15.69
CA PRO A 101 -8.90 11.95 -14.69
C PRO A 101 -9.02 10.44 -14.43
N PRO A 102 -7.91 9.78 -14.06
CA PRO A 102 -7.95 8.36 -13.72
C PRO A 102 -8.78 8.12 -12.46
N LEU A 103 -9.58 7.05 -12.47
CA LEU A 103 -10.40 6.63 -11.32
C LEU A 103 -9.54 5.86 -10.31
N ASP A 104 -8.65 6.56 -9.60
CA ASP A 104 -7.74 5.98 -8.62
C ASP A 104 -7.68 6.75 -7.28
N ILE A 105 -7.04 6.13 -6.28
CA ILE A 105 -6.93 6.69 -4.93
C ILE A 105 -6.17 8.02 -4.90
N VAL A 106 -5.21 8.23 -5.82
CA VAL A 106 -4.45 9.48 -5.88
C VAL A 106 -5.37 10.60 -6.34
N GLU A 107 -6.18 10.36 -7.36
CA GLU A 107 -7.18 11.31 -7.85
C GLU A 107 -8.24 11.60 -6.80
N TYR A 108 -8.74 10.56 -6.11
CA TYR A 108 -9.65 10.71 -4.99
C TYR A 108 -9.09 11.64 -3.90
N LEU A 109 -7.81 11.48 -3.54
CA LEU A 109 -7.15 12.35 -2.57
C LEU A 109 -6.98 13.78 -3.08
N MET A 110 -6.59 13.97 -4.34
CA MET A 110 -6.44 15.30 -4.94
C MET A 110 -7.74 16.11 -4.99
N ASN A 111 -8.89 15.44 -5.06
CA ASN A 111 -10.20 16.09 -5.15
C ASN A 111 -10.87 16.33 -3.78
N LYS A 112 -10.23 15.93 -2.68
CA LYS A 112 -10.74 16.25 -1.35
C LYS A 112 -10.48 17.73 -1.01
N PRO A 113 -11.43 18.43 -0.36
CA PRO A 113 -11.26 19.85 0.01
C PRO A 113 -10.03 20.10 0.90
N GLU A 114 -9.71 19.15 1.78
CA GLU A 114 -8.53 19.16 2.67
C GLU A 114 -7.19 19.15 1.92
N TYR A 115 -7.22 18.74 0.65
CA TYR A 115 -6.10 18.48 -0.23
C TYR A 115 -6.20 19.31 -1.52
N GLU A 116 -7.19 20.19 -1.63
CA GLU A 116 -7.39 21.01 -2.81
C GLU A 116 -6.25 22.03 -2.89
N THR A 117 -5.34 21.82 -3.84
CA THR A 117 -4.23 22.75 -4.09
C THR A 117 -3.96 22.89 -5.57
N LYS A 118 -3.68 24.13 -5.97
CA LYS A 118 -3.16 24.44 -7.31
C LYS A 118 -1.65 24.22 -7.43
N VAL A 119 -0.95 24.03 -6.30
CA VAL A 119 0.51 23.90 -6.24
C VAL A 119 0.93 22.74 -5.34
N ILE A 120 1.83 21.88 -5.83
CA ILE A 120 2.39 20.76 -5.06
C ILE A 120 3.43 21.29 -4.06
N THR A 121 2.99 21.58 -2.83
CA THR A 121 3.88 21.91 -1.71
C THR A 121 4.49 20.63 -1.10
N ASP A 122 5.59 20.75 -0.34
CA ASP A 122 6.19 19.57 0.32
C ASP A 122 5.28 19.00 1.43
N ASP A 123 4.56 19.86 2.14
CA ASP A 123 3.58 19.43 3.17
C ASP A 123 2.43 18.63 2.54
N TYR A 124 1.90 19.11 1.42
CA TYR A 124 0.87 18.40 0.65
C TYR A 124 1.36 17.04 0.17
N LEU A 125 2.54 17.01 -0.46
CA LEU A 125 3.16 15.79 -0.95
C LEU A 125 3.41 14.80 0.19
N LYS A 126 3.86 15.29 1.36
CA LYS A 126 4.07 14.48 2.56
C LYS A 126 2.77 13.82 3.02
N LYS A 127 1.69 14.59 3.18
CA LYS A 127 0.40 14.06 3.67
C LYS A 127 -0.19 12.98 2.75
N ILE A 128 -0.17 13.19 1.44
CA ILE A 128 -0.65 12.18 0.49
C ILE A 128 0.21 10.92 0.56
N CYS A 129 1.54 11.09 0.55
CA CYS A 129 2.43 9.94 0.64
C CYS A 129 2.22 9.17 1.95
N GLU A 130 2.08 9.84 3.10
CA GLU A 130 1.80 9.20 4.40
C GLU A 130 0.50 8.39 4.37
N PHE A 131 -0.57 8.96 3.80
CA PHE A 131 -1.85 8.27 3.70
C PHE A 131 -1.79 7.04 2.79
N LEU A 132 -1.23 7.18 1.59
CA LEU A 132 -1.03 6.06 0.66
C LEU A 132 -0.19 4.96 1.31
N PHE A 133 0.85 5.36 2.03
CA PHE A 133 1.75 4.45 2.71
C PHE A 133 1.03 3.63 3.78
N ILE A 134 0.24 4.27 4.64
CA ILE A 134 -0.54 3.60 5.69
C ILE A 134 -1.52 2.59 5.08
N ILE A 135 -2.25 2.97 4.03
CA ILE A 135 -3.25 2.08 3.41
C ILE A 135 -2.60 0.87 2.74
N VAL A 136 -1.52 1.09 1.98
CA VAL A 136 -0.81 -0.01 1.29
C VAL A 136 -0.26 -0.99 2.31
N VAL A 137 0.37 -0.49 3.37
CA VAL A 137 0.91 -1.33 4.44
C VAL A 137 -0.20 -2.10 5.15
N ALA A 138 -1.26 -1.40 5.58
CA ALA A 138 -2.37 -2.01 6.29
C ALA A 138 -3.00 -3.12 5.45
N SER A 139 -3.26 -2.86 4.17
CA SER A 139 -3.85 -3.84 3.25
C SER A 139 -2.95 -5.06 3.01
N ILE A 140 -1.65 -4.86 2.79
CA ILE A 140 -0.69 -5.95 2.64
C ILE A 140 -0.66 -6.81 3.90
N HIS A 141 -0.55 -6.18 5.07
CA HIS A 141 -0.47 -6.87 6.36
C HIS A 141 -1.73 -7.68 6.64
N THR A 142 -2.91 -7.04 6.63
CA THR A 142 -4.17 -7.72 6.98
C THR A 142 -4.51 -8.82 6.00
N THR A 143 -4.31 -8.60 4.69
CA THR A 143 -4.64 -9.58 3.65
C THR A 143 -3.68 -10.77 3.71
N SER A 144 -2.37 -10.52 3.81
CA SER A 144 -1.37 -11.60 3.86
C SER A 144 -1.55 -12.47 5.10
N SER A 145 -1.79 -11.86 6.27
CA SER A 145 -2.10 -12.59 7.49
C SER A 145 -3.39 -13.40 7.36
N SER A 146 -4.47 -12.80 6.85
CA SER A 146 -5.76 -13.50 6.69
C SER A 146 -5.64 -14.70 5.75
N ILE A 147 -4.95 -14.54 4.61
CA ILE A 147 -4.69 -15.64 3.67
C ILE A 147 -3.84 -16.72 4.35
N THR A 148 -2.82 -16.34 5.13
CA THR A 148 -1.96 -17.31 5.83
C THR A 148 -2.78 -18.16 6.81
N TYR A 149 -3.64 -17.54 7.62
CA TYR A 149 -4.53 -18.25 8.52
C TYR A 149 -5.54 -19.13 7.77
N ALA A 150 -6.15 -18.60 6.71
CA ALA A 150 -7.09 -19.35 5.89
C ALA A 150 -6.43 -20.59 5.25
N LEU A 151 -5.20 -20.46 4.75
CA LEU A 151 -4.44 -21.59 4.19
C LEU A 151 -4.04 -22.61 5.26
N HIS A 152 -3.64 -22.14 6.44
CA HIS A 152 -3.32 -23.02 7.56
C HIS A 152 -4.54 -23.82 8.01
N ASP A 153 -5.69 -23.16 8.18
CA ASP A 153 -6.96 -23.80 8.54
C ASP A 153 -7.43 -24.76 7.45
N PHE A 154 -7.27 -24.38 6.17
CA PHE A 154 -7.54 -25.25 5.04
C PHE A 154 -6.67 -26.50 5.08
N ALA A 155 -5.35 -26.37 5.26
CA ALA A 155 -4.43 -27.51 5.32
C ALA A 155 -4.72 -28.45 6.51
N GLY A 156 -5.20 -27.92 7.63
CA GLY A 156 -5.52 -28.68 8.83
C GLY A 156 -6.90 -29.35 8.84
N ARG A 157 -7.76 -29.06 7.86
CA ARG A 157 -9.16 -29.53 7.81
C ARG A 157 -9.50 -30.13 6.44
N PRO A 158 -9.15 -31.42 6.22
CA PRO A 158 -9.41 -32.11 4.95
C PRO A 158 -10.87 -32.13 4.53
N GLU A 159 -11.81 -32.00 5.47
CA GLU A 159 -13.25 -31.94 5.22
C GLU A 159 -13.67 -30.75 4.33
N ILE A 160 -12.91 -29.65 4.34
CA ILE A 160 -13.21 -28.44 3.56
C ILE A 160 -12.72 -28.57 2.11
N TRP A 161 -11.78 -29.48 1.83
CA TRP A 161 -11.20 -29.65 0.50
C TRP A 161 -12.25 -30.09 -0.51
N ASN A 162 -13.16 -30.96 -0.09
CA ASN A 162 -14.24 -31.45 -0.95
C ASN A 162 -15.27 -30.36 -1.32
N VAL A 163 -15.33 -29.26 -0.58
CA VAL A 163 -16.25 -28.14 -0.87
C VAL A 163 -15.56 -27.11 -1.78
N LEU A 164 -14.26 -26.87 -1.58
CA LEU A 164 -13.51 -25.82 -2.29
C LEU A 164 -12.82 -26.30 -3.58
N CYS A 165 -12.47 -27.58 -3.70
CA CYS A 165 -11.73 -28.12 -4.85
C CYS A 165 -12.62 -28.73 -5.95
N TYR A 166 -13.94 -28.63 -5.82
CA TYR A 166 -14.92 -29.18 -6.77
C TYR A 166 -15.66 -28.10 -7.61
N PHE A 167 -15.16 -26.86 -7.62
CA PHE A 167 -15.53 -25.80 -8.57
C PHE A 167 -14.44 -25.60 -9.63
#